data_AF-I4EAK1-F1
#
_entry.id   AF-I4EAK1-F1
#
_cell.length_a   1.000
_cell.length_b   1.000
_cell.length_c   1.000
_cell.angle_alpha   90.00
_cell.angle_beta   90.00
_cell.angle_gamma   90.00
#
_symmetry.space_group_name_H-M   'P 1'
#
loop_
_entity.id
_entity.type
_entity.pdbx_description
1 polymer ?
#
loop_
_entity_poly.entity_id
_entity_poly.type
_entity_poly.pdbx_seq_one_letter_code
_entity_poly.pdbx_strand_id
1 'polypeptide(L)'
;MRTWVCAAFIIAAGVGTAYADCRSEIEKTKNDWAALRLEPGSKPSSISKGVGRHEHIQAAVTSMRVHLHEAERLCNEGEDHKSLLHVNVIRAFLDLPEFQHPTSHLYLYRYKKR
;
A
#
# COMPACT_ATOMS: atom_id res chain seq x y z
N MET A 1 44.52 -36.04 -11.29
CA MET A 1 43.12 -35.71 -10.98
C MET A 1 43.06 -34.64 -9.90
N ARG A 2 42.13 -33.69 -10.04
CA ARG A 2 41.67 -32.66 -9.08
C ARG A 2 42.34 -31.28 -9.13
N THR A 3 42.05 -30.55 -10.19
CA THR A 3 41.95 -29.08 -10.16
C THR A 3 40.64 -28.69 -9.48
N TRP A 4 40.71 -28.07 -8.31
CA TRP A 4 39.56 -27.42 -7.67
C TRP A 4 39.45 -26.01 -8.23
N VAL A 5 38.45 -25.77 -9.08
CA VAL A 5 38.06 -24.42 -9.50
C VAL A 5 37.00 -23.94 -8.52
N CYS A 6 37.39 -23.10 -7.57
CA CYS A 6 36.45 -22.33 -6.76
C CYS A 6 35.90 -21.19 -7.63
N ALA A 7 34.77 -21.43 -8.29
CA ALA A 7 34.02 -20.36 -8.94
C ALA A 7 33.35 -19.50 -7.87
N ALA A 8 33.93 -18.33 -7.58
CA ALA A 8 33.30 -17.32 -6.76
C ALA A 8 32.12 -16.72 -7.53
N PHE A 9 30.90 -17.12 -7.15
CA PHE A 9 29.67 -16.43 -7.53
C PHE A 9 29.69 -15.04 -6.92
N ILE A 10 30.05 -14.03 -7.70
CA ILE A 10 29.76 -12.63 -7.36
C ILE A 10 28.26 -12.45 -7.57
N ILE A 11 27.49 -12.61 -6.51
CA ILE A 11 26.11 -12.15 -6.48
C ILE A 11 26.19 -10.63 -6.37
N ALA A 12 26.14 -9.96 -7.52
CA ALA A 12 25.88 -8.52 -7.57
C ALA A 12 24.44 -8.31 -7.07
N ALA A 13 24.27 -8.20 -5.76
CA ALA A 13 23.08 -7.65 -5.16
C ALA A 13 23.02 -6.18 -5.55
N GLY A 14 22.44 -5.90 -6.71
CA GLY A 14 22.07 -4.55 -7.08
C GLY A 14 21.17 -4.01 -5.98
N VAL A 15 21.66 -3.00 -5.27
CA VAL A 15 20.89 -2.20 -4.30
C VAL A 15 19.95 -1.30 -5.10
N GLY A 16 19.09 -1.91 -5.91
CA GLY A 16 17.95 -1.25 -6.49
C GLY A 16 16.89 -1.26 -5.41
N THR A 17 16.51 -0.07 -4.93
CA THR A 17 15.23 0.11 -4.25
C THR A 17 14.15 -0.34 -5.23
N ALA A 18 13.80 -1.63 -5.20
CA ALA A 18 12.72 -2.15 -6.01
C ALA A 18 11.50 -1.34 -5.63
N TYR A 19 10.94 -0.61 -6.59
CA TYR A 19 9.67 0.07 -6.40
C TYR A 19 8.66 -0.93 -5.86
N ALA A 20 7.83 -0.49 -4.92
CA ALA A 20 6.81 -1.34 -4.36
C ALA A 20 5.88 -1.82 -5.49
N ASP A 21 5.81 -3.13 -5.70
CA ASP A 21 4.90 -3.74 -6.67
C ASP A 21 3.45 -3.54 -6.19
N CYS A 22 2.57 -2.99 -7.03
CA CYS A 22 1.20 -2.66 -6.62
C CYS A 22 0.44 -3.88 -6.10
N ARG A 23 0.66 -5.05 -6.71
CA ARG A 23 -0.04 -6.28 -6.33
C ARG A 23 0.42 -6.76 -4.96
N SER A 24 1.72 -6.74 -4.71
CA SER A 24 2.29 -7.09 -3.40
C SER A 24 1.77 -6.19 -2.29
N GLU A 25 1.73 -4.87 -2.50
CA GLU A 25 1.27 -3.93 -1.47
C GLU A 25 -0.24 -3.95 -1.25
N ILE A 26 -1.03 -4.24 -2.29
CA ILE A 26 -2.48 -4.49 -2.14
C ILE A 26 -2.70 -5.71 -1.24
N GLU A 27 -2.05 -6.83 -1.55
CA GLU A 27 -2.23 -8.07 -0.78
C GLU A 27 -1.75 -7.93 0.66
N LYS A 28 -0.61 -7.26 0.87
CA LYS A 28 -0.14 -6.92 2.21
C LYS A 28 -1.15 -6.07 2.96
N THR A 29 -1.73 -5.06 2.33
CA THR A 29 -2.73 -4.18 2.96
C THR A 29 -4.03 -4.91 3.29
N LYS A 30 -4.47 -5.84 2.45
CA LYS A 30 -5.62 -6.72 2.78
C LYS A 30 -5.33 -7.57 4.02
N ASN A 31 -4.15 -8.16 4.09
CA ASN A 31 -3.74 -9.00 5.23
C ASN A 31 -3.63 -8.18 6.52
N ASP A 32 -2.96 -7.02 6.46
CA ASP A 32 -2.82 -6.10 7.59
C ASP A 32 -4.20 -5.63 8.08
N TRP A 33 -5.09 -5.24 7.15
CA TRP A 33 -6.46 -4.84 7.49
C TRP A 33 -7.25 -5.99 8.11
N ALA A 34 -7.18 -7.20 7.54
CA ALA A 34 -7.85 -8.37 8.10
C ALA A 34 -7.38 -8.67 9.54
N ALA A 35 -6.09 -8.47 9.83
CA ALA A 35 -5.52 -8.64 11.16
C ALA A 35 -6.09 -7.65 12.21
N LEU A 36 -6.60 -6.49 11.78
CA LEU A 36 -7.29 -5.55 12.68
C LEU A 36 -8.63 -6.10 13.19
N ARG A 37 -9.22 -7.08 12.49
CA ARG A 37 -10.49 -7.74 12.85
C ARG A 37 -11.61 -6.73 13.15
N LEU A 38 -11.73 -5.70 12.31
CA LEU A 38 -12.75 -4.67 12.45
C LEU A 38 -14.15 -5.29 12.37
N GLU A 39 -14.87 -5.29 13.49
CA GLU A 39 -16.27 -5.67 13.54
C GLU A 39 -17.12 -4.56 12.91
N PRO A 40 -18.00 -4.88 11.95
CA PRO A 40 -18.77 -3.86 11.25
C PRO A 40 -19.79 -3.20 12.20
N GLY A 41 -19.83 -1.87 12.14
CA GLY A 41 -20.84 -1.10 12.85
C GLY A 41 -22.23 -1.24 12.21
N SER A 42 -23.30 -1.13 13.01
CA SER A 42 -24.69 -1.33 12.58
C SER A 42 -25.24 -0.26 11.62
N LYS A 43 -24.62 0.92 11.58
CA LYS A 43 -25.01 2.04 10.70
C LYS A 43 -23.78 2.84 10.24
N PRO A 44 -23.87 3.65 9.17
CA PRO A 44 -22.70 4.38 8.66
C PRO A 44 -21.99 5.27 9.70
N SER A 45 -22.73 5.87 10.64
CA SER A 45 -22.17 6.71 11.70
C SER A 45 -21.71 5.94 12.95
N SER A 46 -21.89 4.62 12.98
CA SER A 46 -21.42 3.80 14.09
C SER A 46 -19.93 3.51 13.99
N ILE A 47 -19.32 3.17 15.13
CA ILE A 47 -17.92 2.80 15.21
C ILE A 47 -17.76 1.32 14.87
N SER A 48 -16.86 1.03 13.95
CA SER A 48 -16.30 -0.28 13.68
C SER A 48 -15.09 -0.47 14.60
N LYS A 49 -15.13 -1.52 15.43
CA LYS A 49 -14.12 -1.77 16.47
C LYS A 49 -13.27 -2.97 16.10
N GLY A 50 -11.96 -2.83 16.23
CA GLY A 50 -11.00 -3.91 16.02
C GLY A 50 -10.18 -4.23 17.26
N VAL A 51 -9.12 -4.99 17.03
CA VAL A 51 -8.10 -5.29 18.02
C VAL A 51 -7.28 -4.03 18.33
N GLY A 52 -6.84 -3.88 19.58
CA GLY A 52 -5.99 -2.78 20.00
C GLY A 52 -6.76 -1.45 20.09
N ARG A 53 -6.21 -0.39 19.51
CA ARG A 53 -6.83 0.96 19.50
C ARG A 53 -7.52 1.29 18.17
N HIS A 54 -7.76 0.30 17.32
CA HIS A 54 -8.40 0.51 16.02
C HIS A 54 -9.92 0.68 16.20
N GLU A 55 -10.35 1.93 16.19
CA GLU A 55 -11.75 2.33 16.20
C GLU A 55 -11.98 3.34 15.07
N HIS A 56 -12.85 2.99 14.13
CA HIS A 56 -13.06 3.77 12.91
C HIS A 56 -14.55 3.95 12.63
N ILE A 57 -14.96 5.10 12.08
CA ILE A 57 -16.36 5.28 11.65
C ILE A 57 -16.67 4.33 10.49
N GLN A 58 -17.77 3.58 10.57
CA GLN A 58 -18.15 2.55 9.59
C GLN A 58 -18.24 3.11 8.16
N ALA A 59 -18.74 4.33 7.97
CA ALA A 59 -18.78 4.98 6.66
C ALA A 59 -17.38 5.12 6.05
N ALA A 60 -16.37 5.45 6.86
CA ALA A 60 -15.00 5.58 6.40
C ALA A 60 -14.36 4.22 6.12
N VAL A 61 -14.63 3.20 6.93
CA VAL A 61 -14.25 1.79 6.63
C VAL A 61 -14.84 1.35 5.29
N THR A 62 -16.10 1.70 5.00
CA THR A 62 -16.73 1.43 3.70
C THR A 62 -16.06 2.20 2.56
N SER A 63 -15.72 3.47 2.76
CA SER A 63 -14.95 4.25 1.79
C SER A 63 -13.60 3.59 1.48
N MET A 64 -12.90 3.05 2.48
CA MET A 64 -11.64 2.35 2.26
C MET A 64 -11.80 1.08 1.41
N ARG A 65 -12.95 0.41 1.45
CA ARG A 65 -13.23 -0.72 0.55
C ARG A 65 -13.34 -0.27 -0.91
N VAL A 66 -13.88 0.94 -1.15
CA VAL A 66 -13.91 1.55 -2.48
C VAL A 66 -12.50 1.88 -2.95
N HIS A 67 -11.66 2.45 -2.08
CA HIS A 67 -10.25 2.68 -2.40
C HIS A 67 -9.52 1.37 -2.73
N LEU A 68 -9.80 0.28 -2.02
CA LEU A 68 -9.18 -1.01 -2.28
C LEU A 68 -9.55 -1.55 -3.67
N HIS A 69 -10.84 -1.52 -4.01
CA HIS A 69 -11.32 -1.94 -5.33
C HIS A 69 -10.70 -1.08 -6.45
N GLU A 70 -10.60 0.23 -6.24
CA GLU A 70 -9.98 1.13 -7.21
C GLU A 70 -8.48 0.87 -7.36
N ALA A 71 -7.77 0.58 -6.26
CA ALA A 71 -6.37 0.19 -6.30
C ALA A 71 -6.16 -1.09 -7.12
N GLU A 72 -7.00 -2.11 -6.94
CA GLU A 72 -6.96 -3.35 -7.72
C GLU A 72 -7.19 -3.11 -9.20
N ARG A 73 -8.20 -2.30 -9.54
CA ARG A 73 -8.51 -1.94 -10.93
C ARG A 73 -7.31 -1.26 -11.59
N LEU A 74 -6.74 -0.24 -10.95
CA LEU A 74 -5.59 0.50 -11.46
C LEU A 74 -4.34 -0.38 -11.60
N CYS A 75 -4.08 -1.27 -10.63
CA CYS A 75 -2.95 -2.21 -10.70
C CYS A 75 -3.12 -3.18 -11.88
N ASN A 76 -4.35 -3.63 -12.17
CA ASN A 76 -4.62 -4.48 -13.33
C ASN A 76 -4.50 -3.73 -14.67
N GLU A 77 -4.63 -2.41 -14.67
CA GLU A 77 -4.46 -1.54 -15.84
C GLU A 77 -2.99 -1.10 -16.06
N GLY A 78 -2.06 -1.48 -15.18
CA GLY A 78 -0.66 -1.06 -15.21
C GLY A 78 -0.42 0.37 -14.70
N GLU A 79 -1.40 0.93 -13.98
CA GLU A 79 -1.36 2.27 -13.38
C GLU A 79 -0.84 2.20 -11.93
N ASP A 80 0.31 1.56 -11.73
CA ASP A 80 0.87 1.18 -10.43
C ASP A 80 0.99 2.37 -9.47
N HIS A 81 1.46 3.52 -9.94
CA HIS A 81 1.59 4.72 -9.11
C HIS A 81 0.23 5.17 -8.53
N LYS A 82 -0.83 5.16 -9.35
CA LYS A 82 -2.17 5.56 -8.90
C LYS A 82 -2.75 4.48 -7.97
N SER A 83 -2.53 3.21 -8.29
CA SER A 83 -2.93 2.11 -7.41
C SER A 83 -2.32 2.27 -6.01
N LEU A 84 -1.00 2.45 -5.94
CA LEU A 84 -0.25 2.65 -4.70
C LEU A 84 -0.72 3.88 -3.91
N LEU A 85 -1.16 4.95 -4.58
CA LEU A 85 -1.76 6.11 -3.92
C LEU A 85 -3.06 5.73 -3.17
N HIS A 86 -3.94 4.96 -3.81
CA HIS A 86 -5.17 4.47 -3.16
C HIS A 86 -4.85 3.56 -1.98
N VAL A 87 -3.84 2.69 -2.10
CA VAL A 87 -3.42 1.81 -1.00
C VAL A 87 -2.86 2.63 0.17
N ASN A 88 -2.06 3.66 -0.07
CA ASN A 88 -1.56 4.52 1.02
C ASN A 88 -2.67 5.29 1.75
N VAL A 89 -3.72 5.72 1.04
CA VAL A 89 -4.91 6.30 1.71
C VAL A 89 -5.51 5.31 2.71
N ILE A 90 -5.64 4.02 2.32
CA ILE A 90 -6.15 2.98 3.22
C ILE A 90 -5.23 2.79 4.42
N ARG A 91 -3.91 2.69 4.18
CA ARG A 91 -2.93 2.45 5.24
C ARG A 91 -2.89 3.61 6.23
N ALA A 92 -2.89 4.86 5.74
CA ALA A 92 -2.96 6.05 6.58
C ALA A 92 -4.25 6.09 7.42
N PHE A 93 -5.40 5.76 6.82
CA PHE A 93 -6.67 5.72 7.54
C PHE A 93 -6.71 4.66 8.65
N LEU A 94 -6.08 3.51 8.42
CA LEU A 94 -6.03 2.39 9.34
C LEU A 94 -4.86 2.47 10.33
N ASP A 95 -4.12 3.58 10.37
CA ASP A 95 -2.88 3.74 11.16
C ASP A 95 -1.85 2.62 10.91
N LEU A 96 -1.78 2.10 9.67
CA LEU A 96 -0.84 1.09 9.22
C LEU A 96 0.42 1.74 8.65
N PRO A 97 1.61 1.10 8.73
CA PRO A 97 2.84 1.65 8.18
C PRO A 97 2.76 1.88 6.68
N GLU A 98 2.91 3.11 6.19
CA GLU A 98 2.96 3.43 4.76
C GLU A 98 4.17 2.78 4.07
N PHE A 99 4.08 2.49 2.78
CA PHE A 99 5.23 2.07 1.97
C PHE A 99 5.77 3.24 1.15
N GLN A 100 7.06 3.17 0.82
CA GLN A 100 7.67 4.13 -0.09
C GLN A 100 7.12 3.91 -1.50
N HIS A 101 6.35 4.88 -1.98
CA HIS A 101 5.95 4.95 -3.37
C HIS A 101 6.71 6.08 -4.09
N PRO A 102 6.89 5.99 -5.41
CA PRO A 102 7.30 7.11 -6.25
C PRO A 102 6.66 8.42 -5.80
N THR A 103 7.48 9.45 -5.60
CA THR A 103 6.99 10.84 -5.57
C THR A 103 6.59 11.24 -7.00
N SER A 104 5.58 10.60 -7.59
CA SER A 104 4.92 11.16 -8.77
C SER A 104 3.94 12.23 -8.28
N HIS A 105 4.55 13.32 -7.84
CA HIS A 105 3.90 14.60 -7.76
C HIS A 105 4.63 15.51 -8.76
N LEU A 106 4.20 15.45 -10.02
CA LEU A 106 4.16 16.66 -10.83
C LEU A 106 3.15 17.61 -10.14
N TYR A 107 3.54 18.21 -9.00
CA TYR A 107 2.97 19.46 -8.56
C TYR A 107 3.40 20.49 -9.61
N LEU A 108 2.69 20.58 -10.72
CA LEU A 108 2.68 21.76 -11.59
C LEU A 108 1.91 22.90 -10.92
N TYR A 109 2.08 23.10 -9.61
CA TYR A 109 1.85 24.39 -9.00
C TYR A 109 3.13 25.21 -9.17
N ARG A 110 3.42 25.59 -10.42
CA ARG A 110 4.29 26.75 -10.67
C ARG A 110 3.58 27.93 -10.03
N TYR A 111 3.94 28.25 -8.80
CA TYR A 111 3.74 29.57 -8.25
C TYR A 111 4.59 30.53 -9.08
N LYS A 112 4.03 30.97 -10.22
CA LYS A 112 4.60 32.08 -10.99
C LYS A 112 4.23 33.33 -10.20
N LYS A 113 5.05 33.62 -9.18
CA LYS A 113 5.03 34.87 -8.44
C LYS A 113 5.21 35.98 -9.49
N ARG A 114 4.15 36.75 -9.73
CA ARG A 114 4.19 38.01 -10.48
C ARG A 114 3.93 39.12 -9.47
#